data_AF-A0AAV0ERE0-F1
#
_entry.id   AF-A0AAV0ERE0-F1
#
_cell.length_a   1.000
_cell.length_b   1.000
_cell.length_c   1.000
_cell.angle_alpha   90.00
_cell.angle_beta   90.00
_cell.angle_gamma   90.00
#
_symmetry.space_group_name_H-M   'P 1'
#
loop_
_entity.id
_entity.type
_entity.pdbx_description
1 polymer ?
#
loop_
_entity_poly.entity_id
_entity_poly.type
_entity_poly.pdbx_seq_one_letter_code
_entity_poly.pdbx_strand_id
1 'polypeptide(L)'
;MQDTLKASPRENKVMKEATCVGIIVSSAFYALCGILGYVAFGNDVPGNLLTDDHAFYEPYWLLGLANACIAVHLVGAYQVFSQPVFEFVESWCMRKWGGTSRFMRAEYNIVGRLEVSLFRIVWRTTYVMTTMLVALIFPFFNAFVGLLGAISFWPLTIYFPIKMYILQAHIQKWSLSWISLHTLSFVCFIVSFLAAVGSIRNLIKSVLHYKPFA
;
A
#
# COMPACT_ATOMS: atom_id res chain seq x y z
N MET A 1 33.30 2.74 -8.85
CA MET A 1 34.07 3.98 -8.63
C MET A 1 33.35 5.12 -9.31
N GLN A 2 32.63 5.94 -8.54
CA GLN A 2 32.25 7.30 -8.91
C GLN A 2 31.87 8.04 -7.63
N ASP A 3 32.91 8.24 -6.82
CA ASP A 3 32.87 8.96 -5.56
C ASP A 3 33.44 10.36 -5.82
N THR A 4 32.62 11.22 -6.45
CA THR A 4 32.91 12.66 -6.67
C THR A 4 31.60 13.44 -6.72
N LEU A 5 30.80 13.38 -5.65
CA LEU A 5 29.78 14.39 -5.39
C LEU A 5 30.13 15.08 -4.07
N LYS A 6 30.31 16.41 -4.15
CA LYS A 6 30.56 17.34 -3.03
C LYS A 6 29.76 16.96 -1.78
N ALA A 7 30.34 17.20 -0.60
CA ALA A 7 29.71 16.99 0.70
C ALA A 7 28.28 17.55 0.73
N SER A 8 27.32 16.65 0.49
CA SER A 8 25.90 16.93 0.57
C SER A 8 25.58 17.31 2.03
N PRO A 9 24.72 18.30 2.29
CA PRO A 9 24.23 18.54 3.66
C PRO A 9 23.81 17.21 4.29
N ARG A 10 24.11 17.03 5.59
CA ARG A 10 23.92 15.74 6.29
C ARG A 10 22.57 15.13 5.92
N GLU A 11 22.58 13.88 5.47
CA GLU A 11 21.41 13.17 4.96
C GLU A 11 20.21 13.27 5.90
N ASN A 12 20.45 13.20 7.22
CA ASN A 12 19.41 13.36 8.23
C ASN A 12 18.70 14.72 8.19
N LYS A 13 19.40 15.81 7.84
CA LYS A 13 18.85 17.16 7.76
C LYS A 13 17.97 17.29 6.51
N VAL A 14 18.50 16.86 5.36
CA VAL A 14 17.77 16.88 4.09
C VAL A 14 16.55 15.98 4.15
N MET A 15 16.70 14.75 4.65
CA MET A 15 15.60 13.80 4.79
C MET A 15 14.53 14.33 5.76
N LYS A 16 14.91 14.95 6.87
CA LYS A 16 13.96 15.53 7.83
C LYS A 16 13.18 16.69 7.22
N GLU A 17 13.85 17.56 6.47
CA GLU A 17 13.20 18.68 5.78
C GLU A 17 12.24 18.17 4.69
N ALA A 18 12.70 17.27 3.82
CA ALA A 18 11.86 16.67 2.79
C ALA A 18 10.66 15.91 3.37
N THR A 19 10.87 15.15 4.46
CA THR A 19 9.79 14.44 5.16
C THR A 19 8.80 15.42 5.79
N CYS A 20 9.28 16.50 6.41
CA CYS A 20 8.42 17.52 7.01
C CYS A 20 7.53 18.18 5.95
N VAL A 21 8.13 18.63 4.85
CA VAL A 21 7.39 19.22 3.72
C VAL A 21 6.40 18.21 3.14
N GLY A 22 6.83 16.97 2.92
CA GLY A 22 5.96 15.90 2.43
C GLY A 22 4.76 15.63 3.33
N ILE A 23 4.95 15.55 4.65
CA ILE A 23 3.87 15.37 5.62
C ILE A 23 2.92 16.57 5.58
N ILE A 24 3.43 17.80 5.59
CA ILE A 24 2.59 19.01 5.56
C ILE A 24 1.75 19.07 4.28
N VAL A 25 2.37 18.88 3.11
CA VAL A 25 1.69 18.94 1.81
C VAL A 25 0.63 17.83 1.71
N SER A 26 0.99 16.59 2.06
CA SER A 26 0.05 15.46 2.02
C SER A 26 -1.12 15.64 2.99
N SER A 27 -0.85 16.13 4.20
CA SER A 27 -1.88 16.37 5.21
C SER A 27 -2.83 17.49 4.78
N ALA A 28 -2.29 18.59 4.25
CA ALA A 28 -3.10 19.68 3.72
C ALA A 28 -3.96 19.20 2.54
N PHE A 29 -3.38 18.42 1.62
CA PHE A 29 -4.11 17.85 0.49
C PHE A 29 -5.27 16.94 0.94
N TYR A 30 -5.02 15.98 1.83
CA TYR A 30 -6.07 15.09 2.34
C TYR A 30 -7.16 15.85 3.12
N ALA A 31 -6.78 16.84 3.93
CA ALA A 31 -7.73 17.68 4.64
C ALA A 31 -8.59 18.50 3.66
N LEU A 32 -7.98 19.09 2.63
CA LEU A 32 -8.70 19.82 1.58
C LEU A 32 -9.68 18.92 0.85
N CYS A 33 -9.27 17.72 0.43
CA CYS A 33 -10.16 16.76 -0.21
C CYS A 33 -11.34 16.38 0.69
N GLY A 34 -11.10 16.13 1.98
CA GLY A 34 -12.15 15.79 2.94
C GLY A 34 -13.12 16.94 3.19
N ILE A 35 -12.60 18.16 3.42
CA ILE A 35 -13.41 19.36 3.67
C ILE A 35 -14.23 19.72 2.43
N LEU A 36 -13.62 19.77 1.25
CA LEU A 36 -14.32 20.09 0.00
C LEU A 36 -15.37 19.03 -0.35
N GLY A 37 -15.05 17.74 -0.14
CA GLY A 37 -16.01 16.66 -0.30
C GLY A 37 -17.22 16.83 0.61
N TYR A 38 -17.00 17.10 1.90
CA TYR A 38 -18.09 17.34 2.85
C TYR A 38 -18.88 18.62 2.55
N VAL A 39 -18.24 19.69 2.09
CA VAL A 39 -18.93 20.92 1.66
C VAL A 39 -19.82 20.66 0.44
N ALA A 40 -19.38 19.79 -0.48
CA ALA A 40 -20.11 19.50 -1.71
C ALA A 40 -21.30 18.53 -1.49
N PHE A 41 -21.13 17.48 -0.69
CA PHE A 41 -22.11 16.39 -0.55
C PHE A 41 -22.69 16.22 0.86
N GLY A 42 -22.22 16.98 1.84
CA GLY A 42 -22.73 16.94 3.22
C GLY A 42 -22.56 15.57 3.89
N ASN A 43 -23.63 15.08 4.51
CA ASN A 43 -23.64 13.76 5.16
C ASN A 43 -23.76 12.60 4.16
N ASP A 44 -24.05 12.88 2.90
CA ASP A 44 -24.26 11.89 1.84
C ASP A 44 -22.98 11.63 1.01
N VAL A 45 -21.80 12.11 1.47
CA VAL A 45 -20.51 11.85 0.80
C VAL A 45 -20.27 10.34 0.70
N PRO A 46 -20.12 9.78 -0.51
CA PRO A 46 -19.83 8.37 -0.66
C PRO A 46 -18.37 8.06 -0.34
N GLY A 47 -18.11 6.83 0.14
CA GLY A 47 -16.74 6.38 0.45
C GLY A 47 -15.84 6.28 -0.79
N ASN A 48 -16.41 6.20 -2.00
CA ASN A 48 -15.67 6.33 -3.25
C ASN A 48 -16.46 7.23 -4.21
N LEU A 49 -15.97 8.45 -4.40
CA LEU A 49 -16.59 9.49 -5.22
C LEU A 49 -16.73 9.11 -6.71
N LEU A 50 -15.97 8.12 -7.19
CA LEU A 50 -15.88 7.78 -8.61
C LEU A 50 -16.74 6.58 -9.01
N THR A 51 -17.28 5.84 -8.03
CA THR A 51 -18.10 4.65 -8.30
C THR A 51 -19.53 4.81 -7.83
N ASP A 52 -19.85 5.85 -7.08
CA ASP A 52 -21.20 6.07 -6.58
C ASP A 52 -21.96 7.00 -7.53
N ASP A 53 -23.03 6.47 -8.12
CA ASP A 53 -23.86 7.13 -9.14
C ASP A 53 -24.51 8.43 -8.63
N HIS A 54 -24.55 8.64 -7.31
CA HIS A 54 -25.14 9.82 -6.68
C HIS A 54 -24.19 11.02 -6.55
N ALA A 55 -22.87 10.86 -6.71
CA ALA A 55 -21.92 11.95 -6.51
C ALA A 55 -21.61 12.78 -7.76
N PHE A 56 -21.64 12.20 -8.97
CA PHE A 56 -21.32 12.93 -10.19
C PHE A 56 -22.21 12.48 -11.35
N TYR A 57 -23.29 13.23 -11.60
CA TYR A 57 -24.15 13.02 -12.77
C TYR A 57 -23.64 13.78 -14.01
N GLU A 58 -23.00 14.95 -13.85
CA GLU A 58 -22.49 15.75 -14.98
C GLU A 58 -21.22 16.55 -14.61
N PRO A 59 -20.23 16.70 -15.53
CA PRO A 59 -20.13 16.11 -16.87
C PRO A 59 -19.36 14.77 -16.89
N TYR A 60 -19.87 13.76 -17.61
CA TYR A 60 -19.30 12.41 -17.69
C TYR A 60 -17.83 12.33 -18.17
N TRP A 61 -17.37 13.30 -18.97
CA TRP A 61 -15.98 13.33 -19.44
C TRP A 61 -14.99 13.53 -18.30
N LEU A 62 -15.38 14.27 -17.25
CA LEU A 62 -14.51 14.55 -16.10
C LEU A 62 -14.31 13.27 -15.26
N LEU A 63 -15.38 12.50 -15.09
CA LEU A 63 -15.33 11.18 -14.48
C LEU A 63 -14.46 10.21 -15.29
N GLY A 64 -14.63 10.20 -16.62
CA GLY A 64 -13.80 9.40 -17.53
C GLY A 64 -12.31 9.76 -17.45
N LEU A 65 -11.99 11.06 -17.40
CA LEU A 65 -10.63 11.55 -17.23
C LEU A 65 -10.05 11.15 -15.87
N ALA A 66 -10.80 11.31 -14.78
CA ALA A 66 -10.38 10.91 -13.44
C ALA A 66 -10.07 9.41 -13.36
N ASN A 67 -10.95 8.57 -13.92
CA ASN A 67 -10.74 7.13 -14.00
C ASN A 67 -9.53 6.77 -14.87
N ALA A 68 -9.30 7.45 -15.99
CA ALA A 68 -8.12 7.25 -16.83
C ALA A 68 -6.81 7.60 -16.08
N CYS A 69 -6.79 8.73 -15.37
CA CYS A 69 -5.64 9.14 -14.54
C CYS A 69 -5.34 8.09 -13.44
N ILE A 70 -6.37 7.60 -12.77
CA ILE A 70 -6.22 6.56 -11.75
C ILE A 70 -5.72 5.25 -12.37
N ALA A 71 -6.24 4.85 -13.53
CA ALA A 71 -5.77 3.66 -14.23
C ALA A 71 -4.27 3.77 -14.57
N VAL A 72 -3.84 4.89 -15.14
CA VAL A 72 -2.42 5.14 -15.44
C VAL A 72 -1.56 5.09 -14.18
N HIS A 73 -2.01 5.76 -13.10
CA HIS A 73 -1.31 5.76 -11.81
C HIS A 73 -1.20 4.34 -11.22
N LEU A 74 -2.30 3.59 -11.19
CA LEU A 74 -2.36 2.24 -10.62
C LEU A 74 -1.55 1.23 -11.43
N VAL A 75 -1.49 1.36 -12.76
CA VAL A 75 -0.60 0.54 -13.59
C VAL A 75 0.86 0.77 -13.19
N GLY A 76 1.29 2.03 -13.05
CA GLY A 76 2.63 2.37 -12.58
C GLY A 76 2.93 1.83 -11.18
N ALA A 77 2.00 2.04 -10.24
CA ALA A 77 2.11 1.55 -8.88
C ALA A 77 2.22 0.01 -8.83
N TYR A 78 1.36 -0.70 -9.56
CA TYR A 78 1.37 -2.17 -9.63
C TYR A 78 2.72 -2.69 -10.12
N GLN A 79 3.33 -2.06 -11.13
CA GLN A 79 4.63 -2.47 -11.63
C GLN A 79 5.73 -2.33 -10.58
N VAL A 80 5.74 -1.23 -9.83
CA VAL A 80 6.75 -0.98 -8.78
C VAL A 80 6.53 -1.91 -7.58
N PHE A 81 5.29 -2.04 -7.09
CA PHE A 81 4.99 -2.85 -5.90
C PHE A 81 5.08 -4.36 -6.15
N SER A 82 4.93 -4.81 -7.40
CA SER A 82 5.11 -6.23 -7.74
C SER A 82 6.58 -6.66 -7.81
N GLN A 83 7.53 -5.74 -8.06
CA GLN A 83 8.95 -6.11 -8.22
C GLN A 83 9.52 -6.82 -6.98
N PRO A 84 9.35 -6.32 -5.74
CA PRO A 84 9.91 -6.99 -4.57
C PRO A 84 9.32 -8.40 -4.36
N VAL A 85 8.05 -8.60 -4.70
CA VAL A 85 7.39 -9.91 -4.60
C VAL A 85 7.98 -10.88 -5.63
N PHE A 86 8.16 -10.42 -6.87
CA PHE A 86 8.81 -11.20 -7.91
C PHE A 86 10.25 -11.54 -7.54
N GLU A 87 11.05 -10.57 -7.12
CA GLU A 87 12.44 -10.80 -6.73
C GLU A 87 12.56 -11.75 -5.54
N PHE A 88 11.71 -11.59 -4.52
CA PHE A 88 11.71 -12.46 -3.34
C PHE A 88 11.42 -13.91 -3.71
N VAL A 89 10.31 -14.15 -4.43
CA VAL A 89 9.91 -15.51 -4.80
C VAL A 89 10.90 -16.11 -5.79
N GLU A 90 11.29 -15.38 -6.83
CA GLU A 90 12.24 -15.86 -7.83
C GLU A 90 13.59 -16.21 -7.19
N SER A 91 14.14 -15.33 -6.33
CA SER A 91 15.41 -15.58 -5.64
C SER A 91 15.34 -16.77 -4.69
N TRP A 92 14.26 -16.89 -3.92
CA TRP A 92 14.06 -18.02 -3.01
C TRP A 92 13.99 -19.35 -3.76
N CYS A 93 13.19 -19.36 -4.82
CA CYS A 93 13.00 -20.47 -5.74
C CYS A 93 14.32 -20.89 -6.40
N MET A 94 15.12 -19.94 -6.89
CA MET A 94 16.43 -20.21 -7.49
C MET A 94 17.44 -20.75 -6.46
N ARG A 95 17.47 -20.22 -5.25
CA ARG A 95 18.34 -20.73 -4.18
C ARG A 95 17.99 -22.16 -3.78
N LYS A 96 16.70 -22.51 -3.76
CA LYS A 96 16.24 -23.81 -3.27
C LYS A 96 16.26 -24.91 -4.33
N TRP A 97 15.94 -24.60 -5.60
CA TRP A 97 15.79 -25.61 -6.65
C TRP A 97 16.59 -25.32 -7.94
N GLY A 98 17.40 -24.25 -7.97
CA GLY A 98 18.19 -23.88 -9.15
C GLY A 98 19.23 -24.92 -9.56
N GLY A 99 19.67 -25.78 -8.64
CA GLY A 99 20.59 -26.89 -8.92
C GLY A 99 19.93 -28.10 -9.59
N THR A 100 18.65 -28.36 -9.30
CA THR A 100 18.00 -29.66 -9.57
C THR A 100 17.01 -29.61 -10.72
N SER A 101 16.35 -28.47 -10.96
CA SER A 101 15.27 -28.36 -11.94
C SER A 101 15.71 -27.64 -13.22
N ARG A 102 15.61 -28.33 -14.36
CA ARG A 102 15.84 -27.73 -15.69
C ARG A 102 14.84 -26.62 -15.99
N PHE A 103 13.60 -26.73 -15.51
CA PHE A 103 12.55 -25.70 -15.68
C PHE A 103 12.93 -24.37 -15.01
N MET A 104 13.63 -24.43 -13.88
CA MET A 104 14.10 -23.24 -13.15
C MET A 104 15.17 -22.45 -13.89
N ARG A 105 16.04 -23.17 -14.62
CA ARG A 105 17.20 -22.64 -15.35
C ARG A 105 16.95 -22.52 -16.86
N ALA A 106 15.74 -22.82 -17.32
CA ALA A 106 15.42 -22.80 -18.74
C ALA A 106 15.30 -21.36 -19.20
N GLU A 107 16.45 -20.79 -19.59
CA GLU A 107 16.59 -19.47 -20.19
C GLU A 107 16.65 -19.65 -21.71
N TYR A 108 15.71 -19.00 -22.40
CA TYR A 108 15.62 -18.99 -23.84
C TYR A 108 16.05 -17.62 -24.35
N ASN A 109 17.05 -17.61 -25.23
CA ASN A 109 17.46 -16.41 -25.94
C ASN A 109 16.56 -16.23 -27.16
N ILE A 110 15.59 -15.32 -27.05
CA ILE A 110 14.61 -15.11 -28.14
C ILE A 110 15.13 -14.09 -29.15
N VAL A 111 15.81 -13.02 -28.69
CA VAL A 111 16.48 -12.03 -29.55
C VAL A 111 17.67 -11.43 -28.80
N GLY A 112 18.89 -11.79 -29.22
CA GLY A 112 20.18 -11.13 -28.92
C GLY A 112 20.64 -11.06 -27.45
N ARG A 113 19.81 -10.51 -26.56
CA ARG A 113 20.12 -10.18 -25.15
C ARG A 113 18.93 -10.36 -24.17
N LEU A 114 17.76 -10.77 -24.66
CA LEU A 114 16.59 -11.04 -23.82
C LEU A 114 16.60 -12.52 -23.38
N GLU A 115 17.18 -12.78 -22.22
CA GLU A 115 17.13 -14.08 -21.54
C GLU A 115 15.77 -14.24 -20.87
N VAL A 116 14.91 -15.06 -21.47
CA VAL A 116 13.57 -15.30 -20.96
C VAL A 116 13.54 -16.62 -20.20
N SER A 117 13.32 -16.56 -18.90
CA SER A 117 13.11 -17.74 -18.05
C SER A 117 11.65 -18.18 -18.11
N LEU A 118 11.39 -19.45 -18.46
CA LEU A 118 10.03 -20.01 -18.45
C LEU A 118 9.39 -19.92 -17.05
N PHE A 119 10.18 -20.17 -16.01
CA PHE A 119 9.73 -20.04 -14.63
C PHE A 119 9.26 -18.61 -14.33
N ARG A 120 10.01 -17.58 -14.75
CA ARG A 120 9.62 -16.17 -14.56
C ARG A 120 8.30 -15.84 -15.27
N ILE A 121 8.12 -16.31 -16.51
CA ILE A 121 6.85 -16.10 -17.24
C ILE A 121 5.71 -16.74 -16.47
N VAL A 122 5.80 -18.05 -16.20
CA VAL A 122 4.72 -18.81 -15.56
C VAL A 122 4.38 -18.23 -14.20
N TRP A 123 5.39 -17.88 -13.40
CA TRP A 123 5.19 -17.26 -12.10
C TRP A 123 4.49 -15.91 -12.19
N ARG A 124 5.00 -15.00 -13.03
CA ARG A 124 4.43 -13.64 -13.17
C ARG A 124 3.01 -13.68 -13.75
N THR A 125 2.74 -14.53 -14.73
CA THR A 125 1.37 -14.69 -15.26
C THR A 125 0.45 -15.28 -14.20
N THR A 126 0.91 -16.27 -13.43
CA THR A 126 0.10 -16.85 -12.34
C THR A 126 -0.20 -15.80 -11.27
N TYR A 127 0.78 -14.98 -10.89
CA TYR A 127 0.58 -13.89 -9.93
C TYR A 127 -0.44 -12.85 -10.42
N VAL A 128 -0.36 -12.45 -11.70
CA VAL A 128 -1.35 -11.51 -12.28
C VAL A 128 -2.74 -12.15 -12.28
N MET A 129 -2.85 -13.41 -12.69
CA MET A 129 -4.14 -14.12 -12.72
C MET A 129 -4.74 -14.29 -11.33
N THR A 130 -3.95 -14.60 -10.31
CA THR A 130 -4.44 -14.73 -8.92
C THR A 130 -4.86 -13.39 -8.35
N THR A 131 -4.06 -12.33 -8.54
CA THR A 131 -4.42 -10.98 -8.08
C THR A 131 -5.66 -10.44 -8.78
N MET A 132 -5.82 -10.71 -10.08
CA MET A 132 -7.05 -10.40 -10.83
C MET A 132 -8.26 -11.19 -10.29
N LEU A 133 -8.10 -12.49 -10.04
CA LEU A 133 -9.17 -13.32 -9.50
C LEU A 133 -9.63 -12.81 -8.12
N VAL A 134 -8.69 -12.47 -7.24
CA VAL A 134 -8.99 -11.89 -5.92
C VAL A 134 -9.73 -10.57 -6.07
N ALA A 135 -9.32 -9.70 -7.00
CA ALA A 135 -9.99 -8.43 -7.27
C ALA A 135 -11.44 -8.63 -7.76
N LEU A 136 -11.69 -9.66 -8.57
CA LEU A 136 -13.04 -9.98 -9.06
C LEU A 136 -13.95 -10.57 -7.97
N ILE A 137 -13.42 -11.44 -7.11
CA ILE A 137 -14.20 -12.06 -6.02
C ILE A 137 -14.56 -11.04 -4.94
N PHE A 138 -13.70 -10.04 -4.73
CA PHE A 138 -13.80 -9.11 -3.60
C PHE A 138 -13.72 -7.64 -4.04
N PRO A 139 -14.74 -7.10 -4.73
CA PRO A 139 -14.74 -5.72 -5.25
C PRO A 139 -15.03 -4.66 -4.17
N PHE A 140 -14.64 -4.88 -2.91
CA PHE A 140 -14.97 -4.02 -1.77
C PHE A 140 -13.79 -3.14 -1.33
N PHE A 141 -13.32 -2.29 -2.24
CA PHE A 141 -12.09 -1.50 -2.05
C PHE A 141 -11.97 -0.85 -0.66
N ASN A 142 -13.02 -0.13 -0.22
CA ASN A 142 -13.00 0.60 1.06
C ASN A 142 -12.85 -0.33 2.28
N ALA A 143 -13.51 -1.49 2.28
CA ALA A 143 -13.41 -2.45 3.38
C ALA A 143 -12.02 -3.10 3.43
N PHE A 144 -11.43 -3.41 2.28
CA PHE A 144 -10.08 -3.98 2.20
C PHE A 144 -9.01 -2.98 2.61
N VAL A 145 -9.05 -1.75 2.10
CA VAL A 145 -8.09 -0.70 2.46
C VAL A 145 -8.19 -0.37 3.96
N GLY A 146 -9.41 -0.27 4.50
CA GLY A 146 -9.64 -0.08 5.94
C GLY A 146 -9.06 -1.20 6.78
N LEU A 147 -9.27 -2.47 6.37
CA LEU A 147 -8.77 -3.64 7.09
C LEU A 147 -7.24 -3.74 7.03
N LEU A 148 -6.65 -3.64 5.83
CA LEU A 148 -5.20 -3.70 5.65
C LEU A 148 -4.52 -2.57 6.41
N GLY A 149 -5.04 -1.35 6.30
CA GLY A 149 -4.56 -0.18 7.04
C GLY A 149 -4.63 -0.41 8.55
N ALA A 150 -5.74 -0.92 9.08
CA ALA A 150 -5.89 -1.20 10.50
C ALA A 150 -4.90 -2.24 11.02
N ILE A 151 -4.70 -3.34 10.27
CA ILE A 151 -3.78 -4.43 10.63
C ILE A 151 -2.32 -3.97 10.55
N SER A 152 -1.96 -3.19 9.54
CA SER A 152 -0.57 -2.75 9.32
C SER A 152 -0.17 -1.55 10.18
N PHE A 153 -1.10 -0.64 10.47
CA PHE A 153 -0.82 0.65 11.11
C PHE A 153 -0.17 0.50 12.49
N TRP A 154 -0.79 -0.25 13.40
CA TRP A 154 -0.24 -0.38 14.75
C TRP A 154 1.15 -1.02 14.77
N PRO A 155 1.39 -2.22 14.19
CA PRO A 155 2.68 -2.86 14.29
C PRO A 155 3.76 -2.06 13.53
N LEU A 156 3.50 -1.66 12.29
CA LEU A 156 4.52 -1.08 11.39
C LEU A 156 4.74 0.42 11.60
N THR A 157 3.68 1.19 11.83
CA THR A 157 3.78 2.67 11.92
C THR A 157 4.03 3.14 13.34
N ILE A 158 3.53 2.41 14.35
CA ILE A 158 3.55 2.86 15.75
C ILE A 158 4.50 2.01 16.59
N TYR A 159 4.22 0.71 16.75
CA TYR A 159 4.92 -0.16 17.69
C TYR A 159 6.41 -0.31 17.35
N PHE A 160 6.74 -0.73 16.13
CA PHE A 160 8.14 -0.96 15.74
C PHE A 160 8.97 0.32 15.84
N PRO A 161 8.57 1.48 15.25
CA PRO A 161 9.34 2.71 15.37
C PRO A 161 9.50 3.20 16.82
N ILE A 162 8.45 3.10 17.65
CA ILE A 162 8.55 3.49 19.07
C ILE A 162 9.54 2.58 19.82
N LYS A 163 9.49 1.26 19.59
CA LYS A 163 10.44 0.33 20.20
C LYS A 163 11.87 0.61 19.74
N MET A 164 12.09 0.83 18.45
CA MET A 164 13.40 1.20 17.91
C MET A 164 13.91 2.50 18.53
N TYR A 165 13.05 3.52 18.64
CA TYR A 165 13.40 4.81 19.24
C TYR A 165 13.77 4.69 20.73
N ILE A 166 13.01 3.94 21.52
CA ILE A 166 13.31 3.72 22.95
C ILE A 166 14.68 3.03 23.13
N LEU A 167 14.97 2.03 22.29
CA LEU A 167 16.24 1.30 22.32
C LEU A 167 17.41 2.18 21.88
N GLN A 168 17.25 2.95 20.81
CA GLN A 168 18.31 3.78 20.24
C GLN A 168 18.61 5.03 21.09
N ALA A 169 17.57 5.66 21.67
CA ALA A 169 17.72 6.85 22.50
C ALA A 169 17.95 6.52 23.99
N HIS A 170 18.09 5.24 24.36
CA HIS A 170 18.30 4.77 25.73
C HIS A 170 17.34 5.40 26.75
N ILE A 171 16.05 5.49 26.40
CA ILE A 171 15.06 6.16 27.25
C ILE A 171 14.94 5.42 28.58
N GLN A 172 15.13 6.14 29.69
CA GLN A 172 15.02 5.59 31.03
C GLN A 172 13.62 5.02 31.26
N LYS A 173 13.58 3.77 31.76
CA LYS A 173 12.32 3.12 32.16
C LYS A 173 11.61 3.98 33.19
N TRP A 174 10.28 4.11 33.05
CA TRP A 174 9.42 4.95 33.89
C TRP A 174 9.59 6.47 33.76
N SER A 175 10.43 6.95 32.83
CA SER A 175 10.42 8.37 32.47
C SER A 175 9.06 8.78 31.88
N LEU A 176 8.68 10.04 32.01
CA LEU A 176 7.46 10.59 31.38
C LEU A 176 7.42 10.31 29.87
N SER A 177 8.56 10.41 29.18
CA SER A 177 8.66 10.07 27.75
C SER A 177 8.40 8.59 27.49
N TRP A 178 8.89 7.70 28.37
CA TRP A 178 8.68 6.25 28.26
C TRP A 178 7.22 5.87 28.44
N ILE A 179 6.56 6.48 29.43
CA ILE A 179 5.13 6.28 29.71
C ILE A 179 4.30 6.84 28.55
N SER A 180 4.57 8.07 28.12
CA SER A 180 3.86 8.71 27.00
C SER A 180 3.91 7.89 25.72
N LEU A 181 5.09 7.38 25.33
CA LEU A 181 5.26 6.54 24.14
C LEU A 181 4.53 5.20 24.23
N HIS A 182 4.54 4.54 25.39
CA HIS A 182 3.78 3.29 25.58
C HIS A 182 2.27 3.54 25.59
N THR A 183 1.82 4.61 26.23
CA THR A 183 0.40 5.01 26.23
C THR A 183 -0.07 5.32 24.81
N LEU A 184 0.69 6.10 24.03
CA LEU A 184 0.39 6.37 22.62
C LEU A 184 0.26 5.07 21.82
N SER A 185 1.23 4.16 21.96
CA SER A 185 1.20 2.85 21.30
C SER A 185 -0.03 2.04 21.69
N PHE A 186 -0.44 2.06 22.95
CA PHE A 186 -1.62 1.34 23.43
C PHE A 186 -2.93 1.97 22.90
N VAL A 187 -3.05 3.29 22.91
CA VAL A 187 -4.22 3.97 22.34
C VAL A 187 -4.36 3.68 20.85
N CYS A 188 -3.27 3.79 20.08
CA CYS A 188 -3.26 3.45 18.67
C CYS A 188 -3.61 1.97 18.42
N PHE A 189 -3.18 1.06 19.31
CA PHE A 189 -3.58 -0.35 19.23
C PHE A 189 -5.10 -0.52 19.32
N ILE A 190 -5.74 0.11 20.31
CA ILE A 190 -7.19 0.04 20.47
C ILE A 190 -7.91 0.62 19.26
N VAL A 191 -7.46 1.76 18.76
CA VAL A 191 -8.04 2.39 17.55
C VAL A 191 -7.91 1.47 16.34
N SER A 192 -6.73 0.91 16.08
CA SER A 192 -6.51 -0.07 15.01
C SER A 192 -7.37 -1.30 15.17
N PHE A 193 -7.49 -1.83 16.39
CA PHE A 193 -8.31 -3.02 16.66
C PHE A 193 -9.78 -2.74 16.35
N LEU A 194 -10.34 -1.62 16.82
CA LEU A 194 -11.73 -1.23 16.54
C LEU A 194 -11.95 -0.99 15.04
N ALA A 195 -11.00 -0.36 14.35
CA ALA A 195 -11.06 -0.15 12.90
C ALA A 195 -11.04 -1.47 12.13
N ALA A 196 -10.23 -2.45 12.56
CA ALA A 196 -10.19 -3.78 11.96
C ALA A 196 -11.53 -4.50 12.15
N VAL A 197 -12.10 -4.48 13.36
CA VAL A 197 -13.43 -5.07 13.63
C VAL A 197 -14.52 -4.40 12.78
N GLY A 198 -14.51 -3.07 12.67
CA GLY A 198 -15.42 -2.32 11.81
C GLY A 198 -15.30 -2.71 10.33
N SER A 199 -14.07 -2.83 9.83
CA SER A 199 -13.80 -3.20 8.44
C SER A 199 -14.21 -4.65 8.14
N ILE A 200 -13.97 -5.59 9.05
CA ILE A 200 -14.43 -6.98 8.94
C ILE A 200 -15.95 -7.05 8.91
N ARG A 201 -16.63 -6.32 9.80
CA ARG A 201 -18.11 -6.27 9.81
C ARG A 201 -18.64 -5.72 8.49
N ASN A 202 -18.01 -4.69 7.94
CA ASN A 202 -18.40 -4.14 6.64
C ASN A 202 -18.20 -5.17 5.53
N LEU A 203 -17.05 -5.83 5.49
CA LEU A 203 -16.73 -6.88 4.53
C LEU A 203 -17.74 -8.04 4.56
N ILE A 204 -18.11 -8.52 5.75
CA ILE A 204 -19.11 -9.60 5.89
C ILE A 204 -20.46 -9.15 5.33
N LYS A 205 -20.92 -7.94 5.66
CA LYS A 205 -22.17 -7.41 5.10
C LYS A 205 -22.12 -7.31 3.58
N SER A 206 -21.03 -6.79 3.03
CA SER A 206 -20.87 -6.65 1.59
C SER A 206 -20.85 -8.01 0.88
N VAL A 207 -20.16 -9.01 1.42
CA VAL A 207 -20.12 -10.37 0.87
C VAL A 207 -21.49 -11.05 0.90
N LEU A 208 -22.27 -10.88 1.98
CA LEU A 208 -23.60 -11.50 2.11
C LEU A 208 -24.61 -10.99 1.07
N HIS A 209 -24.49 -9.74 0.64
CA HIS A 209 -25.35 -9.15 -0.38
C HIS A 209 -24.79 -9.27 -1.81
N TYR A 210 -23.54 -9.71 -1.95
CA TYR A 210 -22.88 -9.81 -3.23
C TYR A 210 -23.17 -11.15 -3.90
N LYS A 211 -23.68 -11.09 -5.14
CA LYS A 211 -23.82 -12.25 -6.01
C LYS A 211 -22.64 -12.25 -6.98
N PRO A 212 -21.61 -13.09 -6.77
CA PRO A 212 -20.52 -13.16 -7.71
C PRO A 212 -21.06 -13.64 -9.07
N PHE A 213 -20.82 -12.83 -10.11
CA PHE A 213 -21.12 -13.15 -11.51
C PHE A 213 -22.61 -13.28 -11.90
N ALA A 214 -23.52 -12.61 -11.18
CA ALA A 214 -24.95 -12.54 -11.53
C ALA A 214 -25.38 -11.16 -12.01
#